data_AF-A0A524IMS6-F1
#
_entry.id   AF-A0A524IMS6-F1
#
_cell.length_a   1.000
_cell.length_b   1.000
_cell.length_c   1.000
_cell.angle_alpha   90.00
_cell.angle_beta   90.00
_cell.angle_gamma   90.00
#
_symmetry.space_group_name_H-M   'P 1'
#
loop_
_entity.id
_entity.type
_entity.pdbx_description
1 polymer ?
#
loop_
_entity_poly.entity_id
_entity_poly.type
_entity_poly.pdbx_seq_one_letter_code
_entity_poly.pdbx_strand_id
1 'polypeptide(L)'
;MEQLFYIQDSRSYVGNEVVWWRPDGAGYTTDILDAGKYTFEQAKKICERDSDRAWPCEFVDSNTKVIVIVDMQKLHKDFEQKF
;
A
#
# COMPACT_ATOMS: atom_id res chain seq x y z
N MET A 1 -15.45 0.18 -16.26
CA MET A 1 -14.06 0.07 -15.77
C MET A 1 -13.94 -1.23 -15.01
N GLU A 2 -12.86 -1.98 -15.19
CA GLU A 2 -12.62 -3.19 -14.39
C GLU A 2 -12.27 -2.77 -12.95
N GLN A 3 -12.77 -3.54 -11.98
CA GLN A 3 -12.47 -3.29 -10.57
C GLN A 3 -11.03 -3.73 -10.26
N LEU A 4 -10.25 -2.80 -9.69
CA LEU A 4 -8.88 -3.04 -9.26
C LEU A 4 -8.79 -3.09 -7.73
N PHE A 5 -7.73 -3.71 -7.24
CA PHE A 5 -7.49 -3.92 -5.81
C PHE A 5 -6.07 -3.52 -5.41
N TYR A 6 -5.95 -2.89 -4.25
CA TYR A 6 -4.70 -2.84 -3.50
C TYR A 6 -4.60 -4.08 -2.63
N ILE A 7 -3.38 -4.58 -2.40
CA ILE A 7 -3.15 -5.72 -1.50
C ILE A 7 -2.45 -5.23 -0.25
N GLN A 8 -3.11 -5.40 0.90
CA GLN A 8 -2.53 -5.19 2.21
C GLN A 8 -1.78 -6.45 2.65
N ASP A 9 -0.58 -6.29 3.19
CA ASP A 9 0.06 -7.27 4.06
C ASP A 9 -0.40 -7.03 5.51
N SER A 10 -1.24 -7.90 6.04
CA SER A 10 -1.85 -7.73 7.36
C SER A 10 -0.98 -8.25 8.51
N ARG A 11 0.26 -8.70 8.26
CA ARG A 11 1.17 -9.21 9.32
C ARG A 11 1.66 -8.10 10.23
N SER A 12 1.71 -6.87 9.74
CA SER A 12 2.27 -5.73 10.47
C SER A 12 1.66 -4.42 10.02
N TYR A 13 1.76 -3.43 10.90
CA TYR A 13 1.60 -2.02 10.59
C TYR A 13 2.93 -1.32 10.83
N VAL A 14 3.20 -0.23 10.12
CA VAL A 14 4.31 0.67 10.45
C VAL A 14 3.70 1.85 11.20
N GLY A 15 3.81 1.83 12.53
CA GLY A 15 3.00 2.70 13.38
C GLY A 15 1.50 2.40 13.21
N ASN A 16 0.75 3.38 12.71
CA ASN A 16 -0.67 3.28 12.36
C ASN A 16 -0.92 3.02 10.86
N GLU A 17 0.12 2.92 10.05
CA GLU A 17 0.01 2.86 8.59
C GLU A 17 -0.11 1.41 8.08
N VAL A 18 -1.03 1.22 7.12
CA VAL A 18 -1.21 -0.05 6.42
C VAL A 18 -0.01 -0.33 5.53
N VAL A 19 0.44 -1.58 5.48
CA VAL A 19 1.49 -2.03 4.57
C VAL A 19 0.85 -2.60 3.30
N TRP A 20 1.19 -2.02 2.16
CA TRP A 20 0.70 -2.38 0.83
C TRP A 20 1.78 -3.07 0.00
N TRP A 21 1.37 -3.97 -0.88
CA TRP A 21 2.24 -4.52 -1.91
C TRP A 21 2.58 -3.46 -2.97
N ARG A 22 3.86 -3.36 -3.33
CA ARG A 22 4.31 -2.60 -4.52
C ARG A 22 4.09 -3.43 -5.79
N PRO A 23 3.92 -2.77 -6.95
CA PRO A 23 3.78 -3.47 -8.23
C PRO A 23 4.99 -4.37 -8.51
N ASP A 24 4.76 -5.40 -9.34
CA ASP A 24 5.80 -6.29 -9.89
C ASP A 24 6.74 -6.95 -8.87
N GLY A 25 6.25 -7.15 -7.64
CA GLY A 25 7.04 -7.78 -6.58
C GLY A 25 8.15 -6.87 -6.02
N ALA A 26 8.05 -5.55 -6.20
CA ALA A 26 9.03 -4.57 -5.73
C ALA A 26 9.01 -4.34 -4.20
N GLY A 27 8.49 -5.28 -3.42
CA GLY A 27 8.40 -5.23 -1.96
C GLY A 27 7.12 -4.56 -1.46
N TYR A 28 7.25 -3.79 -0.37
CA TYR A 28 6.13 -3.20 0.34
C TYR A 28 6.25 -1.69 0.49
N THR A 29 5.14 -1.00 0.69
CA THR A 29 5.06 0.44 0.90
C THR A 29 3.95 0.77 1.89
N THR A 30 4.09 1.83 2.66
CA THR A 30 2.96 2.44 3.37
C THR A 30 2.26 3.48 2.51
N ASP A 31 2.94 4.02 1.49
CA ASP A 31 2.42 5.01 0.55
C ASP A 31 1.49 4.37 -0.46
N ILE A 32 0.20 4.67 -0.34
CA ILE A 32 -0.83 4.16 -1.25
C ILE A 32 -0.62 4.61 -2.70
N LEU A 33 0.03 5.77 -2.92
CA LEU A 33 0.34 6.26 -4.27
C LEU A 33 1.42 5.42 -4.97
N ASP A 34 2.18 4.64 -4.19
CA ASP A 34 3.25 3.75 -4.66
C ASP A 34 2.82 2.27 -4.59
N ALA A 35 1.58 2.01 -4.20
CA ALA A 35 1.03 0.66 -4.10
C ALA A 35 0.61 0.12 -5.48
N GLY A 36 0.77 -1.19 -5.66
CA GLY A 36 0.34 -1.90 -6.86
C GLY A 36 -1.19 -1.98 -6.94
N LYS A 37 -1.74 -1.84 -8.15
CA LYS A 37 -3.15 -2.09 -8.45
C LYS A 37 -3.28 -3.38 -9.23
N TYR A 38 -4.07 -4.31 -8.72
CA TYR A 38 -4.18 -5.67 -9.24
C TYR A 38 -5.60 -5.94 -9.73
N THR A 39 -5.71 -6.73 -10.79
CA THR A 39 -7.01 -7.25 -11.23
C THR A 39 -7.56 -8.26 -10.21
N PHE A 40 -8.83 -8.61 -10.33
CA PHE A 40 -9.44 -9.63 -9.47
C PHE A 40 -8.67 -10.96 -9.47
N GLU A 41 -8.27 -11.46 -10.65
CA GLU A 41 -7.54 -12.73 -10.76
C GLU A 41 -6.17 -12.68 -10.10
N GLN A 42 -5.45 -11.55 -10.27
CA GLN A 42 -4.17 -11.34 -9.60
C GLN A 42 -4.33 -11.26 -8.07
N ALA A 43 -5.31 -10.46 -7.62
CA ALA A 43 -5.60 -10.29 -6.20
C ALA A 43 -6.00 -11.62 -5.54
N LYS A 44 -6.86 -12.40 -6.19
CA LYS A 44 -7.28 -13.72 -5.72
C LYS A 44 -6.09 -14.66 -5.54
N LYS A 45 -5.16 -14.68 -6.50
CA LYS A 45 -3.94 -15.49 -6.43
C LYS A 45 -3.00 -15.03 -5.31
N ILE A 46 -2.80 -13.71 -5.15
CA ILE A 46 -1.93 -13.17 -4.10
C ILE A 46 -2.52 -13.48 -2.71
N CYS A 47 -3.83 -13.29 -2.55
CA CYS A 47 -4.58 -13.58 -1.32
C CYS A 47 -4.79 -15.07 -1.03
N GLU A 48 -4.20 -16.00 -1.80
CA GLU A 48 -4.05 -17.39 -1.36
C GLU A 48 -3.20 -17.48 -0.08
N ARG A 49 -2.38 -16.46 0.17
CA ARG A 49 -1.70 -16.28 1.44
C ARG A 49 -2.63 -15.60 2.45
N ASP A 50 -2.86 -16.27 3.59
CA ASP A 50 -3.78 -15.82 4.65
C ASP A 50 -3.53 -14.40 5.20
N SER A 51 -2.30 -13.89 5.06
CA SER A 51 -1.95 -12.55 5.53
C SER A 51 -2.25 -11.45 4.53
N ASP A 52 -2.58 -11.77 3.28
CA ASP A 52 -2.79 -10.77 2.24
C ASP A 52 -4.28 -10.48 2.08
N ARG A 53 -4.65 -9.19 2.10
CA ARG A 53 -6.05 -8.75 2.03
C ARG A 53 -6.25 -7.83 0.84
N ALA A 54 -7.18 -8.17 -0.04
CA ALA A 54 -7.54 -7.34 -1.18
C ALA A 54 -8.55 -6.26 -0.77
N TRP A 55 -8.24 -5.01 -1.13
CA TRP A 55 -9.09 -3.85 -0.89
C TRP A 55 -9.45 -3.19 -2.22
N PRO A 56 -10.72 -2.96 -2.55
CA PRO A 56 -11.09 -2.27 -3.79
C PRO A 56 -10.43 -0.90 -3.87
N CYS A 57 -9.77 -0.58 -4.99
CA CYS A 57 -9.10 0.71 -5.17
C CYS A 57 -10.08 1.87 -5.00
N GLU A 58 -11.29 1.76 -5.54
CA GLU A 58 -12.34 2.78 -5.39
C GLU A 58 -12.70 3.06 -3.92
N PHE A 59 -12.74 2.00 -3.09
CA PHE A 59 -12.99 2.14 -1.66
C PHE A 59 -11.81 2.85 -0.97
N VAL A 60 -10.57 2.49 -1.28
CA VAL A 60 -9.39 3.10 -0.66
C VAL A 60 -9.21 4.55 -1.11
N ASP A 61 -9.31 4.81 -2.42
CA ASP A 61 -9.10 6.11 -3.04
C ASP A 61 -10.19 7.14 -2.65
N SER A 62 -11.39 6.69 -2.27
CA SER A 62 -12.46 7.56 -1.76
C SER A 62 -12.33 7.91 -0.27
N ASN A 63 -11.43 7.25 0.46
CA ASN A 63 -11.24 7.46 1.90
C ASN A 63 -9.94 8.23 2.18
N THR A 64 -10.04 9.55 2.32
CA THR A 64 -8.91 10.46 2.56
C THR A 64 -8.05 10.11 3.78
N LYS A 65 -8.61 9.43 4.79
CA LYS A 65 -7.87 8.95 5.97
C LYS A 65 -6.89 7.80 5.69
N VAL A 66 -7.05 7.09 4.58
CA VAL A 66 -6.13 6.02 4.14
C VAL A 66 -5.01 6.56 3.26
N ILE A 67 -5.20 7.75 2.69
CA ILE A 67 -4.26 8.37 1.74
C ILE A 67 -3.22 9.24 2.47
N VAL A 68 -3.60 9.86 3.59
CA VAL A 68 -2.69 10.76 4.33
C VAL A 68 -1.91 9.95 5.36
N ILE A 69 -0.67 9.60 5.00
CA ILE A 69 0.32 9.14 5.96
C ILE A 69 0.72 10.30 6.87
N VAL A 70 0.50 10.16 8.17
CA VAL A 70 1.01 11.11 9.17
C VAL A 70 2.19 10.47 9.88
N ASP A 71 3.29 10.33 9.15
CA ASP A 71 4.57 9.87 9.69
C ASP A 71 5.53 11.06 9.78
N MET A 72 5.96 11.37 11.00
CA MET A 72 6.91 12.46 11.30
C MET A 72 8.37 12.06 11.04
N GLN A 73 8.63 10.81 10.64
CA GLN A 73 9.98 10.27 10.43
C GLN A 73 10.44 10.27 8.96
N LYS A 74 9.67 10.86 8.03
CA LYS A 74 10.08 10.97 6.63
C LYS A 74 11.20 12.00 6.45
N LEU A 75 12.44 11.52 6.33
CA LEU A 75 13.54 12.30 5.74
C LEU A 75 13.32 12.37 4.22
N HIS A 76 12.84 13.51 3.72
CA HIS A 76 12.90 13.80 2.29
C HIS A 76 14.35 13.72 1.80
N LYS A 77 14.55 13.16 0.59
CA LYS A 77 15.87 13.12 -0.07
C LYS A 77 16.53 14.51 -0.19
N ASP A 78 15.71 15.56 -0.17
CA ASP A 78 16.16 16.95 -0.28
C ASP A 78 16.75 17.50 1.04
N PHE A 79 16.61 16.76 2.15
CA PHE A 79 17.37 17.05 3.36
C PHE A 79 18.82 16.59 3.16
N GLU A 80 19.62 17.42 2.47
CA GLU A 80 21.07 17.27 2.42
C GLU A 80 21.63 17.35 3.84
N GLN A 81 22.14 16.23 4.35
CA GLN A 81 22.89 16.20 5.60
C GLN A 81 24.32 16.67 5.31
N LYS A 82 24.57 17.96 5.49
CA LYS A 82 25.94 18.51 5.49
C LYS A 82 26.53 18.28 6.88
N PHE A 83 27.65 17.56 6.92
CA PHE A 83 28.46 17.38 8.12
C PHE A 83 29.11 18.70 8.56
#